data_AF-A0A1C6EQ78-F1
#
_entry.id   AF-A0A1C6EQ78-F1
#
_cell.length_a   1.000
_cell.length_b   1.000
_cell.length_c   1.000
_cell.angle_alpha   90.00
_cell.angle_beta   90.00
_cell.angle_gamma   90.00
#
_symmetry.space_group_name_H-M   'P 1'
#
loop_
_entity.id
_entity.type
_entity.pdbx_description
1 polymer ?
#
loop_
_entity_poly.entity_id
_entity_poly.type
_entity_poly.pdbx_seq_one_letter_code
_entity_poly.pdbx_strand_id
1 'polypeptide(L)'
;MKKRLKNDIAIFTIGGLSYALIEILWRGYTHWTMIITGGICFVVLFRVFSRITHAKLWQKCAAGAAIITAIEFAAGCIVNLWLQMDVWDYSFLPLNLFGQVCLLYTFLWALLCIPVAYLVQAMGKRFH
;
A
#
# COMPACT_ATOMS: atom_id res chain seq x y z
N MET A 1 -3.59 25.12 -2.71
CA MET A 1 -2.55 24.13 -3.11
C MET A 1 -1.59 23.75 -1.98
N LYS A 2 -0.93 24.70 -1.28
CA LYS A 2 0.04 24.39 -0.20
C LYS A 2 -0.49 23.46 0.92
N LYS A 3 -1.76 23.60 1.34
CA LYS A 3 -2.36 22.75 2.40
C LYS A 3 -2.56 21.28 1.97
N ARG A 4 -2.89 21.03 0.70
CA ARG A 4 -3.05 19.67 0.15
C ARG A 4 -1.71 18.94 0.06
N LEU A 5 -0.67 19.62 -0.43
CA LEU A 5 0.67 19.04 -0.53
C LEU A 5 1.25 18.66 0.85
N LYS A 6 1.03 19.50 1.88
CA LYS A 6 1.44 19.18 3.25
C LYS A 6 0.75 17.93 3.79
N ASN A 7 -0.54 17.77 3.51
CA ASN A 7 -1.29 16.58 3.92
C ASN A 7 -0.80 15.32 3.18
N ASP A 8 -0.56 15.41 1.88
CA ASP A 8 -0.06 14.28 1.08
C ASP A 8 1.32 13.82 1.57
N ILE A 9 2.22 14.75 1.92
CA ILE A 9 3.54 14.43 2.49
C ILE A 9 3.39 13.75 3.86
N ALA A 10 2.51 14.26 4.73
CA ALA A 10 2.26 13.62 6.03
C ALA A 10 1.72 12.19 5.86
N ILE A 11 0.76 11.99 4.95
CA ILE A 11 0.19 10.67 4.66
C ILE A 11 1.24 9.74 4.05
N PHE A 12 2.10 10.24 3.17
CA PHE A 12 3.21 9.48 2.61
C PHE A 12 4.16 8.99 3.70
N THR A 13 4.60 9.89 4.59
CA THR A 13 5.52 9.53 5.67
C THR A 13 4.89 8.53 6.63
N ILE A 14 3.63 8.75 7.03
CA ILE A 14 2.90 7.81 7.88
C ILE A 14 2.78 6.45 7.18
N GLY A 15 2.40 6.44 5.90
CA GLY A 15 2.26 5.21 5.13
C GLY A 15 3.56 4.42 4.99
N GLY A 16 4.64 5.09 4.62
CA GLY A 16 5.95 4.46 4.48
C GLY A 16 6.50 3.91 5.80
N LEU A 17 6.37 4.67 6.90
CA LEU A 17 6.76 4.20 8.24
C LEU A 17 5.87 3.04 8.73
N SER A 18 4.55 3.11 8.49
CA SER A 18 3.62 2.06 8.89
C SER A 18 3.94 0.75 8.15
N TYR A 19 4.20 0.85 6.85
CA TYR A 19 4.57 -0.31 6.04
C TYR A 19 5.90 -0.91 6.49
N ALA A 20 6.93 -0.06 6.69
CA ALA A 20 8.21 -0.50 7.21
C ALA A 20 8.10 -1.17 8.58
N LEU A 21 7.25 -0.64 9.48
CA LEU A 21 7.01 -1.27 10.77
C LEU A 21 6.38 -2.67 10.61
N ILE A 22 5.39 -2.81 9.72
CA ILE A 22 4.78 -4.11 9.42
C ILE A 22 5.84 -5.08 8.88
N GLU A 23 6.68 -4.64 7.95
CA GLU A 23 7.78 -5.46 7.41
C GLU A 23 8.80 -5.85 8.47
N ILE A 24 9.23 -4.92 9.33
CA ILE A 24 10.18 -5.21 10.41
C ILE A 24 9.57 -6.22 11.38
N LEU A 25 8.29 -6.10 11.72
CA LEU A 25 7.60 -7.05 12.59
C LEU A 25 7.45 -8.44 11.93
N TRP A 26 7.32 -8.51 10.60
CA TRP A 26 7.11 -9.76 9.89
C TRP A 26 8.40 -10.47 9.45
N ARG A 27 9.38 -9.71 8.94
CA ARG A 27 10.64 -10.20 8.33
C ARG A 27 11.90 -9.85 9.13
N GLY A 28 11.80 -8.95 10.11
CA GLY A 28 12.94 -8.48 10.91
C GLY A 28 13.75 -7.33 10.30
N TYR A 29 13.50 -6.98 9.03
CA TYR A 29 14.15 -5.88 8.32
C TYR A 29 13.23 -5.28 7.25
N THR A 30 13.54 -4.08 6.77
CA THR A 30 12.84 -3.40 5.67
C THR A 30 13.86 -2.82 4.70
N HIS A 31 13.52 -2.79 3.41
CA HIS A 31 14.32 -2.08 2.41
C HIS A 31 13.79 -0.65 2.21
N TRP A 32 14.69 0.28 1.94
CA TRP A 32 14.32 1.68 1.71
C TRP A 32 13.35 1.85 0.53
N THR A 33 13.42 0.97 -0.47
CA THR A 33 12.47 0.91 -1.60
C THR A 33 11.04 0.58 -1.14
N MET A 34 10.91 -0.20 -0.07
CA MET A 34 9.62 -0.61 0.50
C MET A 34 8.98 0.52 1.30
N ILE A 35 9.77 1.35 1.99
CA ILE A 35 9.29 2.59 2.61
C ILE A 35 8.65 3.51 1.55
N ILE A 36 9.33 3.67 0.40
CA ILE A 36 8.82 4.48 -0.71
C ILE A 36 7.53 3.87 -1.26
N THR A 37 7.54 2.57 -1.54
CA THR A 37 6.38 1.84 -2.08
C THR A 37 5.18 1.94 -1.14
N GLY A 38 5.36 1.69 0.16
CA GLY A 38 4.33 1.84 1.19
C GLY A 38 3.77 3.27 1.26
N GLY A 39 4.64 4.29 1.18
CA GLY A 39 4.22 5.68 1.13
C GLY A 39 3.37 6.02 -0.10
N ILE A 40 3.76 5.55 -1.29
CA ILE A 40 2.99 5.72 -2.53
C ILE A 40 1.63 5.04 -2.39
N CYS A 41 1.59 3.78 -1.94
CA CYS A 41 0.36 3.03 -1.72
C CYS A 41 -0.60 3.80 -0.81
N PHE A 42 -0.14 4.31 0.33
CA PHE A 42 -0.98 5.02 1.29
C PHE A 42 -1.55 6.34 0.73
N VAL A 43 -0.76 7.12 -0.01
CA VAL A 43 -1.24 8.36 -0.65
C VAL A 43 -2.30 8.05 -1.71
N VAL A 44 -2.08 7.04 -2.54
CA VAL A 44 -3.04 6.64 -3.58
C VAL A 44 -4.33 6.14 -2.94
N LEU A 45 -4.25 5.25 -1.95
CA LEU A 45 -5.41 4.76 -1.20
C LEU A 45 -6.19 5.89 -0.55
N PHE A 46 -5.50 6.83 0.12
CA PHE A 46 -6.14 7.96 0.76
C PHE A 46 -6.92 8.81 -0.23
N ARG A 47 -6.33 9.12 -1.39
CA ARG A 47 -6.98 9.91 -2.44
C ARG A 47 -8.18 9.19 -3.06
N VAL A 48 -8.04 7.89 -3.33
CA VAL A 48 -9.12 7.09 -3.89
C VAL A 48 -10.26 7.01 -2.87
N PHE A 49 -9.99 6.58 -1.64
CA PHE A 49 -11.01 6.43 -0.58
C PHE A 49 -11.70 7.74 -0.21
N SER A 50 -10.98 8.86 -0.27
CA SER A 50 -11.56 10.21 -0.08
C SER A 50 -12.50 10.62 -1.21
N ARG A 51 -12.38 10.05 -2.42
CA ARG A 51 -13.32 10.29 -3.53
C ARG A 51 -14.49 9.31 -3.54
N ILE A 52 -14.26 8.07 -3.12
CA ILE A 52 -15.30 7.02 -3.08
C ILE A 52 -15.92 6.87 -1.68
N THR A 53 -16.19 7.99 -1.00
CA THR A 53 -16.70 7.99 0.38
C THR A 53 -17.95 7.13 0.57
N HIS A 54 -18.88 7.20 -0.39
CA HIS A 54 -20.16 6.48 -0.42
C HIS A 54 -20.07 5.00 -0.81
N ALA A 55 -18.91 4.52 -1.29
CA ALA A 55 -18.74 3.13 -1.65
C ALA A 55 -18.76 2.20 -0.42
N LYS A 56 -19.29 0.99 -0.59
CA LYS A 56 -19.31 -0.03 0.46
C LYS A 56 -17.88 -0.43 0.85
N LEU A 57 -17.69 -0.87 2.09
CA LEU A 57 -16.37 -1.26 2.61
C LEU A 57 -15.68 -2.31 1.72
N TRP A 58 -16.42 -3.32 1.26
CA TRP A 58 -15.87 -4.36 0.37
C TRP A 58 -15.38 -3.81 -0.97
N GLN A 59 -16.02 -2.76 -1.53
CA GLN A 59 -15.58 -2.10 -2.76
C GLN A 59 -14.27 -1.34 -2.54
N LYS A 60 -14.15 -0.66 -1.39
CA LYS A 60 -12.91 0.00 -0.97
C LYS A 60 -11.78 -1.01 -0.78
N CYS A 61 -12.05 -2.13 -0.13
CA CYS A 61 -11.04 -3.18 0.07
C CYS A 61 -10.60 -3.84 -1.24
N ALA A 62 -11.55 -4.15 -2.13
CA ALA A 62 -11.24 -4.72 -3.44
C ALA A 62 -10.43 -3.75 -4.31
N ALA A 63 -10.85 -2.48 -4.39
CA ALA A 63 -10.12 -1.44 -5.12
C ALA A 63 -8.73 -1.20 -4.51
N GLY A 64 -8.65 -1.15 -3.18
CA GLY A 64 -7.39 -0.92 -2.47
C GLY A 64 -6.39 -2.06 -2.65
N ALA A 65 -6.85 -3.31 -2.54
CA ALA A 65 -6.02 -4.48 -2.81
C ALA A 65 -5.52 -4.52 -4.25
N ALA A 66 -6.37 -4.20 -5.23
CA ALA A 66 -5.96 -4.13 -6.63
C ALA A 66 -4.89 -3.04 -6.85
N ILE A 67 -5.06 -1.86 -6.24
CA ILE A 67 -4.09 -0.76 -6.31
C ILE A 67 -2.75 -1.15 -5.68
N ILE A 68 -2.77 -1.69 -4.46
CA ILE A 68 -1.55 -2.09 -3.74
C ILE A 68 -0.82 -3.16 -4.56
N THR A 69 -1.55 -4.18 -5.04
CA THR A 69 -0.97 -5.27 -5.84
C THR A 69 -0.35 -4.73 -7.13
N ALA A 70 -0.99 -3.78 -7.82
CA ALA A 70 -0.44 -3.18 -9.03
C ALA A 70 0.84 -2.37 -8.74
N ILE A 71 0.87 -1.61 -7.66
CA ILE A 71 2.03 -0.83 -7.25
C ILE A 71 3.18 -1.75 -6.82
N GLU A 72 2.91 -2.79 -6.02
CA GLU A 72 3.91 -3.77 -5.61
C GLU A 72 4.45 -4.56 -6.80
N PHE A 73 3.61 -4.93 -7.75
CA PHE A 73 4.05 -5.60 -8.97
C PHE A 73 5.00 -4.70 -9.77
N ALA A 74 4.62 -3.44 -10.00
CA ALA A 74 5.48 -2.49 -10.70
C ALA A 74 6.79 -2.23 -9.94
N ALA A 75 6.73 -2.08 -8.62
CA ALA A 75 7.91 -1.93 -7.77
C ALA A 75 8.81 -3.16 -7.87
N GLY A 76 8.25 -4.38 -7.78
CA GLY A 76 8.96 -5.64 -7.92
C GLY A 76 9.64 -5.80 -9.29
N CYS A 77 8.95 -5.42 -10.37
CA CYS A 77 9.55 -5.39 -11.70
C CYS A 77 10.77 -4.45 -11.76
N ILE A 78 10.72 -3.30 -11.09
CA ILE A 78 11.84 -2.36 -11.07
C ILE A 78 12.97 -2.88 -10.16
N VAL A 79 12.67 -3.21 -8.90
CA VAL A 79 13.70 -3.48 -7.89
C VAL A 79 14.26 -4.90 -7.99
N ASN A 80 13.42 -5.91 -8.28
CA ASN A 80 13.86 -7.30 -8.33
C ASN A 80 14.18 -7.74 -9.76
N LEU A 81 13.35 -7.43 -10.76
CA LEU A 81 13.63 -7.87 -12.13
C LEU A 81 14.66 -7.01 -12.85
N TRP A 82 14.54 -5.68 -12.75
CA TRP A 82 15.45 -4.78 -13.47
C TRP A 82 16.74 -4.50 -12.70
N LEU A 83 16.63 -4.12 -11.43
CA LEU A 83 17.78 -3.77 -10.59
C LEU A 83 18.42 -4.98 -9.88
N GLN A 84 17.81 -6.17 -9.96
CA GLN A 84 18.31 -7.41 -9.34
C GLN A 84 18.69 -7.24 -7.86
N MET A 85 17.87 -6.48 -7.12
CA MET A 85 18.12 -6.20 -5.71
C MET A 85 17.62 -7.30 -4.77
N ASP A 86 16.89 -8.30 -5.29
CA ASP A 86 16.34 -9.44 -4.56
C ASP A 86 15.68 -9.06 -3.21
N VAL A 87 14.91 -7.96 -3.23
CA VAL A 87 14.29 -7.36 -2.06
C VAL A 87 13.23 -8.29 -1.44
N TRP A 88 12.52 -9.04 -2.28
CA TRP A 88 11.61 -10.11 -1.87
C TRP A 88 11.44 -11.12 -2.99
N ASP A 89 11.03 -12.33 -2.62
CA ASP A 89 10.70 -13.39 -3.58
C ASP A 89 9.45 -14.14 -3.10
N TYR A 90 8.40 -14.15 -3.91
CA TYR A 90 7.15 -14.89 -3.68
C TYR A 90 7.00 -16.09 -4.62
N SER A 91 8.06 -16.49 -5.33
CA SER A 91 8.01 -17.58 -6.32
C SER A 91 7.60 -18.92 -5.71
N PHE A 92 7.87 -19.12 -4.41
CA PHE A 92 7.50 -20.32 -3.67
C PHE A 92 6.03 -20.35 -3.23
N LEU A 93 5.29 -19.24 -3.36
CA LEU A 93 3.89 -19.16 -2.96
C LEU A 93 2.96 -19.51 -4.14
N PRO A 94 1.85 -20.23 -3.92
CA PRO A 94 0.89 -20.50 -4.96
C PRO A 94 0.22 -19.21 -5.45
N LEU A 95 -0.17 -19.18 -6.73
CA LEU A 95 -0.82 -18.03 -7.37
C LEU A 95 0.03 -16.74 -7.27
N ASN A 96 1.35 -16.88 -7.38
CA ASN A 96 2.26 -15.76 -7.56
C ASN A 96 2.32 -15.33 -9.04
N LEU A 97 2.65 -14.07 -9.27
CA LEU A 97 2.97 -13.52 -10.59
C LEU A 97 4.44 -13.09 -10.57
N PHE A 98 5.28 -13.81 -11.34
CA PHE A 98 6.73 -13.57 -11.47
C PHE A 98 7.48 -13.47 -10.14
N GLY A 99 6.98 -14.13 -9.08
CA GLY A 99 7.52 -13.99 -7.73
C GLY A 99 7.41 -12.58 -7.12
N GLN A 100 6.72 -11.63 -7.77
CA GLN A 100 6.66 -10.23 -7.33
C GLN A 100 5.41 -9.92 -6.52
N VAL A 101 4.28 -10.53 -6.87
CA VAL A 101 3.03 -10.44 -6.09
C VAL A 101 2.40 -11.81 -6.00
N CYS A 102 1.58 -12.05 -4.99
CA CYS A 102 0.78 -13.27 -4.91
C CYS A 102 -0.60 -13.00 -4.32
N LEU A 103 -1.54 -13.90 -4.63
CA LEU A 103 -2.93 -13.74 -4.20
C LEU A 103 -3.08 -13.67 -2.66
N LEU A 104 -2.23 -14.41 -1.93
CA LEU A 104 -2.23 -14.39 -0.46
C LEU A 104 -1.95 -12.98 0.07
N TYR A 105 -0.90 -12.31 -0.41
CA TYR A 105 -0.59 -10.94 0.00
C TYR A 105 -1.63 -9.95 -0.49
N THR A 106 -2.14 -10.09 -1.73
CA THR A 106 -3.29 -9.30 -2.22
C THR A 106 -4.49 -9.37 -1.27
N PHE A 107 -4.78 -10.55 -0.71
CA PHE A 107 -5.85 -10.71 0.26
C PHE A 107 -5.53 -10.05 1.61
N LEU A 108 -4.29 -10.20 2.11
CA LEU A 108 -3.84 -9.49 3.32
C LEU A 108 -3.93 -7.97 3.16
N TRP A 109 -3.59 -7.44 1.99
CA TRP A 109 -3.74 -6.02 1.65
C TRP A 109 -5.20 -5.59 1.64
N ALA A 110 -6.12 -6.44 1.16
CA ALA A 110 -7.56 -6.19 1.24
C ALA A 110 -8.03 -6.03 2.69
N LEU A 111 -7.54 -6.87 3.61
CA LEU A 111 -7.83 -6.76 5.04
C LEU A 111 -7.23 -5.49 5.64
N LEU A 112 -5.99 -5.14 5.28
CA LEU A 112 -5.33 -3.91 5.73
C LEU A 112 -6.07 -2.64 5.25
N CYS A 113 -6.78 -2.72 4.11
CA CYS A 113 -7.61 -1.61 3.64
C CYS A 113 -8.80 -1.30 4.56
N ILE A 114 -9.22 -2.22 5.45
CA ILE A 114 -10.32 -2.00 6.38
C ILE A 114 -9.98 -0.87 7.38
N PRO A 115 -8.93 -0.99 8.23
CA PRO A 115 -8.58 0.07 9.17
C PRO A 115 -8.20 1.37 8.45
N VAL A 116 -7.57 1.29 7.27
CA VAL A 116 -7.26 2.46 6.43
C VAL A 116 -8.55 3.18 6.01
N ALA A 117 -9.57 2.46 5.54
CA ALA A 117 -10.85 3.05 5.15
C ALA A 117 -11.58 3.75 6.30
N TYR A 118 -11.45 3.24 7.53
CA TYR A 118 -11.97 3.91 8.73
C TYR A 118 -11.16 5.17 9.09
N LEU A 119 -9.83 5.10 9.05
CA LEU A 119 -8.95 6.24 9.26
C LEU A 119 -9.24 7.37 8.27
N VAL A 120 -9.37 7.06 6.97
CA VAL A 120 -9.69 8.05 5.95
C VAL A 120 -11.05 8.70 6.20
N GLN A 121 -12.06 7.94 6.61
CA GLN A 121 -13.37 8.52 6.97
C GLN A 121 -13.30 9.42 8.20
N ALA A 122 -12.54 9.01 9.24
CA ALA A 122 -12.34 9.81 10.44
C ALA A 122 -11.60 11.13 10.13
N MET A 123 -10.59 11.07 9.26
CA MET A 123 -9.85 12.26 8.81
C MET A 123 -10.68 13.14 7.87
N GLY A 124 -11.46 12.54 6.96
CA GLY A 124 -12.32 13.27 6.01
C GLY A 124 -13.38 14.13 6.71
N LYS A 125 -13.94 13.65 7.83
CA LYS A 125 -14.84 14.44 8.69
C LYS A 125 -14.18 15.66 9.34
N ARG A 126 -12.85 15.73 9.40
CA ARG A 126 -12.08 16.80 10.05
C ARG A 126 -11.58 17.88 9.06
N PHE A 127 -11.77 17.67 7.76
CA PHE A 127 -11.34 18.59 6.69
C PHE A 127 -12.49 19.19 5.87
N HIS A 128 -13.74 18.91 6.23
CA HIS A 128 -14.93 19.63 5.78
C HIS A 128 -15.40 20.58 6.89
#